data_AF-A0A7V3BKV2-F1
#
_entry.id   AF-A0A7V3BKV2-F1
#
_cell.length_a   1.000
_cell.length_b   1.000
_cell.length_c   1.000
_cell.angle_alpha   90.00
_cell.angle_beta   90.00
_cell.angle_gamma   90.00
#
_symmetry.space_group_name_H-M   'P 1'
#
loop_
_entity.id
_entity.type
_entity.pdbx_description
1 polymer ?
#
loop_
_entity_poly.entity_id
_entity_poly.type
_entity_poly.pdbx_seq_one_letter_code
_entity_poly.pdbx_strand_id
1 'polypeptide(L)' 'MDMRPSPRQQVLMDRAYQLAVERFAPRADKYDREASFPFEDYADLHEAGLLALCVPEQYGGLGADFETY' A
#
# COMPACT_ATOMS: atom_id res chain seq x y z
N MET A 1 -21.60 -11.60 -12.09
CA MET A 1 -20.19 -11.57 -11.67
C MET A 1 -20.16 -11.45 -10.17
N ASP A 2 -19.34 -12.27 -9.52
CA ASP A 2 -19.03 -12.08 -8.10
C ASP A 2 -17.97 -10.98 -8.03
N MET A 3 -18.26 -9.88 -7.32
CA MET A 3 -17.38 -8.70 -7.21
C MET A 3 -16.59 -8.69 -5.89
N ARG A 4 -16.55 -9.81 -5.18
CA ARG A 4 -15.76 -9.92 -3.96
C ARG A 4 -14.28 -10.12 -4.31
N PRO A 5 -13.35 -9.49 -3.56
CA PRO A 5 -11.94 -9.74 -3.76
C PRO A 5 -11.61 -11.23 -3.62
N SER A 6 -10.72 -11.72 -4.47
CA SER A 6 -10.08 -13.01 -4.25
C SER A 6 -9.26 -12.97 -2.95
N PRO A 7 -8.92 -14.12 -2.34
CA PRO A 7 -8.08 -14.15 -1.14
C PRO A 7 -6.73 -13.44 -1.33
N ARG A 8 -6.14 -13.51 -2.53
CA ARG A 8 -4.89 -12.81 -2.84
C ARG A 8 -5.07 -11.30 -2.89
N GLN A 9 -6.16 -10.83 -3.52
CA GLN A 9 -6.51 -9.41 -3.57
C GLN A 9 -6.74 -8.87 -2.15
N GLN A 10 -7.49 -9.62 -1.32
CA GLN A 10 -7.74 -9.24 0.07
C GLN A 10 -6.45 -9.08 0.88
N VAL A 11 -5.48 -10.00 0.75
CA VAL A 11 -4.19 -9.91 1.45
C VAL A 11 -3.42 -8.64 1.07
N LEU A 12 -3.41 -8.26 -0.21
CA LEU A 12 -2.73 -7.05 -0.68
C LEU A 12 -3.45 -5.79 -0.19
N MET A 13 -4.77 -5.79 -0.22
CA MET A 13 -5.59 -4.69 0.32
C MET A 13 -5.39 -4.52 1.84
N ASP A 14 -5.39 -5.62 2.59
CA ASP A 14 -5.20 -5.62 4.04
C ASP A 14 -3.83 -5.04 4.42
N ARG A 15 -2.78 -5.36 3.64
CA ARG A 15 -1.43 -4.80 3.84
C ARG A 15 -1.43 -3.27 3.70
N ALA A 16 -2.09 -2.73 2.67
CA ALA A 16 -2.20 -1.28 2.50
C ALA A 16 -3.04 -0.64 3.62
N TYR A 17 -4.14 -1.30 4.01
CA TYR A 17 -5.01 -0.84 5.08
C TYR A 17 -4.29 -0.76 6.44
N GLN A 18 -3.46 -1.75 6.76
CA GLN A 18 -2.66 -1.75 7.99
C GLN A 18 -1.72 -0.53 8.07
N LEU A 19 -1.01 -0.20 6.99
CA LEU A 19 -0.18 1.01 6.95
C LEU A 19 -1.02 2.28 7.11
N ALA A 20 -2.18 2.34 6.45
CA ALA A 20 -3.06 3.49 6.54
C ALA A 20 -3.51 3.76 7.99
N VAL A 21 -3.92 2.71 8.71
CA VAL A 21 -4.43 2.83 10.08
C VAL A 21 -3.30 3.03 11.10
N GLU A 22 -2.22 2.25 11.01
CA GLU A 22 -1.20 2.20 12.06
C GLU A 22 -0.11 3.25 11.89
N ARG A 23 0.14 3.71 10.66
CA ARG A 23 1.28 4.59 10.34
C ARG A 23 0.85 5.93 9.75
N PHE A 24 -0.01 5.92 8.73
CA PHE A 24 -0.31 7.14 7.98
C PHE A 24 -1.30 8.04 8.72
N ALA A 25 -2.40 7.47 9.22
CA ALA A 25 -3.42 8.23 9.95
C ALA A 25 -2.86 8.99 11.17
N PRO A 26 -1.97 8.42 12.01
CA PRO A 26 -1.33 9.17 13.09
C PRO A 26 -0.41 10.32 12.64
N ARG A 27 0.17 10.25 11.43
CA ARG A 27 1.09 11.27 10.88
C ARG A 27 0.39 12.34 10.05
N ALA A 28 -0.81 12.06 9.55
CA ALA A 28 -1.52 12.90 8.58
C ALA A 28 -1.65 14.37 9.01
N ASP A 29 -2.10 14.64 10.25
CA ASP A 29 -2.27 16.02 10.76
C ASP A 29 -0.98 16.86 10.68
N LYS A 30 0.17 16.24 10.96
CA LYS A 30 1.46 16.91 10.87
C LYS A 30 1.74 17.32 9.42
N TYR A 31 1.61 16.38 8.49
CA TYR A 31 1.92 16.63 7.08
C TYR A 31 0.97 17.65 6.46
N ASP A 32 -0.32 17.62 6.81
CA ASP A 32 -1.30 18.60 6.36
C ASP A 32 -0.98 20.01 6.89
N ARG A 33 -0.64 20.14 8.18
CA ARG A 33 -0.30 21.43 8.80
C ARG A 33 1.00 22.03 8.28
N GLU A 34 2.00 21.18 8.03
CA GLU A 34 3.34 21.60 7.61
C GLU A 34 3.46 21.74 6.08
N ALA A 35 2.47 21.27 5.32
CA ALA A 35 2.53 21.14 3.86
C ALA A 35 3.82 20.43 3.39
N SER A 36 4.25 19.42 4.17
CA SER A 36 5.51 18.71 3.96
C SER A 36 5.30 17.39 3.23
N PHE A 37 6.31 16.92 2.51
CA PHE A 37 6.27 15.62 1.86
C PHE A 37 6.37 14.46 2.87
N PRO A 38 5.52 13.42 2.78
CA PRO A 38 5.46 12.34 3.75
C PRO A 38 6.54 11.27 3.50
N PHE A 39 7.80 11.62 3.70
CA PHE A 39 8.93 10.70 3.46
C PHE A 39 8.83 9.39 4.26
N GLU A 40 8.31 9.44 5.48
CA GLU A 40 8.15 8.24 6.31
C GLU A 40 7.11 7.28 5.71
N ASP A 41 6.02 7.80 5.14
CA ASP A 41 5.00 6.96 4.51
C ASP A 41 5.53 6.28 3.25
N TYR A 42 6.38 6.97 2.48
CA TYR A 42 7.07 6.37 1.33
C TYR A 42 8.06 5.27 1.74
N ALA A 43 8.77 5.45 2.86
CA ALA A 43 9.65 4.43 3.40
C ALA A 43 8.84 3.19 3.82
N ASP A 44 7.72 3.38 4.53
CA ASP A 44 6.82 2.30 4.93
C ASP A 44 6.24 1.55 3.72
N LEU A 45 5.84 2.28 2.66
CA LEU A 45 5.38 1.68 1.40
C LEU A 45 6.47 0.86 0.71
N HIS A 46 7.71 1.34 0.73
CA HIS A 46 8.86 0.64 0.17
C HIS A 46 9.13 -0.66 0.94
N GLU A 47 9.17 -0.60 2.28
CA GLU A 47 9.36 -1.76 3.15
C GLU A 47 8.23 -2.80 2.99
N ALA A 48 7.00 -2.35 2.78
CA ALA A 48 5.86 -3.21 2.52
C ALA A 48 5.83 -3.82 1.10
N GLY A 49 6.73 -3.38 0.20
CA GLY A 49 6.79 -3.81 -1.20
C GLY A 49 5.70 -3.21 -2.10
N LEU A 50 4.90 -2.27 -1.59
CA LEU A 50 3.75 -1.69 -2.30
C LEU A 50 4.17 -0.74 -3.43
N LEU A 51 5.40 -0.22 -3.42
CA LEU A 51 5.94 0.54 -4.55
C LEU A 51 6.23 -0.35 -5.79
N ALA A 52 6.26 -1.67 -5.62
CA ALA A 52 6.43 -2.64 -6.69
C ALA A 52 5.19 -3.56 -6.84
N LEU A 53 4.01 -3.07 -6.46
CA LEU A 53 2.77 -3.85 -6.38
C LEU A 53 2.47 -4.67 -7.65
N CYS A 54 2.51 -4.05 -8.82
CA CYS A 54 2.24 -4.71 -10.10
C CYS A 54 3.48 -5.30 -10.78
N VAL A 55 4.68 -5.13 -10.21
CA VAL A 55 5.89 -5.70 -10.80
C VAL A 55 5.82 -7.24 -10.65
N PRO A 56 6.09 -8.03 -11.71
CA PRO A 56 6.07 -9.49 -11.60
C PRO A 56 6.99 -10.02 -10.49
N GLU A 57 6.56 -11.08 -9.80
CA GLU A 57 7.31 -11.68 -8.68
C GLU A 57 8.73 -12.11 -9.08
N GLN A 58 8.94 -12.57 -10.32
CA GLN A 58 10.27 -12.93 -10.85
C GLN A 58 11.26 -11.75 -10.91
N TYR A 59 10.77 -10.52 -10.83
CA TYR A 59 11.55 -9.28 -10.76
C TYR A 59 11.52 -8.65 -9.36
N GLY A 60 10.98 -9.35 -8.35
CA GLY A 60 10.94 -8.91 -6.96
C GLY A 60 9.72 -8.06 -6.57
N GLY A 61 8.68 -7.99 -7.40
CA GLY A 61 7.42 -7.32 -7.05
C GLY A 61 6.36 -8.24 -6.47
N LEU A 62 5.13 -7.73 -6.33
CA LEU A 62 3.99 -8.48 -5.76
C LEU A 62 3.05 -9.06 -6.83
N GLY A 63 3.30 -8.82 -8.11
CA GLY A 63 2.54 -9.39 -9.23
C GLY A 63 1.03 -9.15 -9.14
N ALA A 64 0.61 -8.02 -8.59
CA ALA A 64 -0.80 -7.67 -8.47
C ALA A 64 -1.45 -7.50 -9.85
N ASP A 65 -2.68 -7.98 -9.97
CA ASP A 65 -3.50 -7.78 -11.16
C ASP A 65 -4.08 -6.37 -11.21
N PHE A 66 -4.74 -6.04 -12.32
CA PHE A 66 -5.34 -4.72 -12.51
C PHE A 66 -6.51 -4.44 -11.55
N GLU A 67 -7.20 -5.47 -11.08
CA GLU A 67 -8.30 -5.30 -10.12
C GLU A 67 -7.78 -4.93 -8.72
N THR A 68 -6.55 -5.32 -8.37
CA THR A 68 -5.91 -4.98 -7.09
C THR A 68 -5.21 -3.60 -7.10
N TYR A 69 -4.85 -3.04 -8.26
CA TYR A 69 -4.06 -1.81 -8.37
C TYR A 69 -4.85 -0.56 -8.01
#